data_AF-A0A8S8ZEH4-F1
#
_entry.id   AF-A0A8S8ZEH4-F1
#
_cell.length_a   1.000
_cell.length_b   1.000
_cell.length_c   1.000
_cell.angle_alpha   90.00
_cell.angle_beta   90.00
_cell.angle_gamma   90.00
#
_symmetry.space_group_name_H-M   'P 1'
#
loop_
_entity.id
_entity.type
_entity.pdbx_description
1 polymer ?
#
loop_
_entity_poly.entity_id
_entity_poly.type
_entity_poly.pdbx_seq_one_letter_code
_entity_poly.pdbx_strand_id
1 'polypeptide(L)'
;MAFSQLNLPPSLETNRITALPPSAYYIADFISEEEEQQILEKVERAPKARWRQLTHRRLQTWPSDLVKNTLLDGQPLPDWLEEPVISRLLSVPVSSSLSGSSDGDKEKKQQHIFANSPHGRPNHVLINEYPPNTGIMPHKDGAAYHPVVCTVSLGSSLCLNIHKAKEDGALDSEPVWRILQEPRSLLITTADLYTEYLHGIDPVSTDVNMSEQTVANWGLLREPSLYENGQNQRGVRFSLTYRDVLKVSKLGSKLGPMFNRRP
;
A
#
# COMPACT_ATOMS: atom_id res chain seq x y z
N MET A 1 -17.22 25.03 -9.99
CA MET A 1 -17.28 23.62 -9.60
C MET A 1 -16.86 23.54 -8.14
N ALA A 2 -17.71 22.98 -7.28
CA ALA A 2 -17.37 22.86 -5.87
C ALA A 2 -16.28 21.79 -5.75
N PHE A 3 -15.12 22.15 -5.19
CA PHE A 3 -14.11 21.19 -4.79
C PHE A 3 -14.76 20.23 -3.79
N SER A 4 -14.82 18.94 -4.10
CA SER A 4 -15.23 17.95 -3.10
C SER A 4 -14.12 17.91 -2.04
N GLN A 5 -14.43 18.46 -0.87
CA GLN A 5 -13.53 18.35 0.26
C GLN A 5 -13.45 16.87 0.65
N LEU A 6 -12.28 16.25 0.43
CA LEU A 6 -12.04 14.87 0.88
C LEU A 6 -12.21 14.82 2.40
N ASN A 7 -13.15 14.00 2.86
CA ASN A 7 -13.38 13.75 4.27
C ASN A 7 -12.73 12.43 4.64
N LEU A 8 -11.52 12.51 5.20
CA LEU A 8 -10.88 11.34 5.77
C LEU A 8 -11.70 10.82 6.97
N PRO A 9 -11.72 9.50 7.18
CA PRO A 9 -12.45 8.94 8.30
C PRO A 9 -11.84 9.38 9.64
N PRO A 10 -12.64 9.42 10.71
CA PRO A 10 -12.15 9.80 12.04
C PRO A 10 -11.14 8.80 12.61
N SER A 11 -11.11 7.57 12.12
CA SER A 11 -10.10 6.55 12.46
C SER A 11 -10.08 5.42 11.42
N LEU A 12 -9.06 4.59 11.41
CA LEU A 12 -9.04 3.40 10.54
C LEU A 12 -10.09 2.36 10.94
N GLU A 13 -10.39 2.23 12.23
CA GLU A 13 -11.39 1.27 12.73
C GLU A 13 -12.79 1.45 12.12
N THR A 14 -13.19 2.67 11.72
CA THR A 14 -14.47 2.91 11.03
C THR A 14 -14.50 2.35 9.60
N ASN A 15 -13.33 1.98 9.08
CA ASN A 15 -13.08 1.53 7.72
C ASN A 15 -12.43 0.14 7.69
N ARG A 16 -12.57 -0.63 8.78
CA ARG A 16 -12.04 -2.00 8.87
C ARG A 16 -12.80 -2.95 7.96
N ILE A 17 -12.07 -3.80 7.23
CA ILE A 17 -12.66 -4.89 6.44
C ILE A 17 -13.00 -6.04 7.40
N THR A 18 -14.26 -6.18 7.78
CA THR A 18 -14.71 -7.12 8.83
C THR A 18 -14.67 -8.60 8.41
N ALA A 19 -14.67 -8.88 7.09
CA ALA A 19 -14.55 -10.24 6.56
C ALA A 19 -13.12 -10.81 6.65
N LEU A 20 -12.13 -9.96 6.91
CA LEU A 20 -10.71 -10.33 7.06
C LEU A 20 -10.33 -10.38 8.55
N PRO A 21 -9.21 -11.03 8.91
CA PRO A 21 -8.60 -10.86 10.24
C PRO A 21 -8.43 -9.36 10.56
N PRO A 22 -8.52 -8.93 11.84
CA PRO A 22 -8.55 -7.53 12.27
C PRO A 22 -7.21 -6.80 12.03
N SER A 23 -6.88 -6.61 10.77
CA SER A 23 -5.56 -6.24 10.25
C SER A 23 -5.64 -5.64 8.85
N ALA A 24 -6.85 -5.31 8.37
CA ALA A 24 -7.04 -4.64 7.10
C ALA A 24 -8.10 -3.54 7.14
N TYR A 25 -7.82 -2.45 6.45
CA TYR A 25 -8.65 -1.26 6.37
C TYR A 25 -8.75 -0.77 4.92
N TYR A 26 -9.91 -0.23 4.54
CA TYR A 26 -10.16 0.27 3.18
C TYR A 26 -10.87 1.62 3.20
N ILE A 27 -10.28 2.60 2.50
CA ILE A 27 -10.85 3.94 2.32
C ILE A 27 -11.00 4.17 0.81
N ALA A 28 -12.24 4.25 0.31
CA ALA A 28 -12.52 4.34 -1.12
C ALA A 28 -12.07 5.67 -1.76
N ASP A 29 -12.27 6.78 -1.04
CA ASP A 29 -11.90 8.15 -1.46
C ASP A 29 -10.74 8.70 -0.62
N PHE A 30 -9.56 8.07 -0.76
CA PHE A 30 -8.38 8.49 -0.01
C PHE A 30 -7.65 9.69 -0.65
N ILE A 31 -7.74 9.82 -1.97
CA ILE A 31 -7.26 10.98 -2.74
C ILE A 31 -8.34 11.49 -3.70
N SER A 32 -8.21 12.72 -4.16
CA SER A 32 -9.16 13.31 -5.10
C SER A 32 -8.82 12.92 -6.55
N GLU A 33 -9.72 13.24 -7.47
CA GLU A 33 -9.47 13.04 -8.91
C GLU A 33 -8.32 13.92 -9.40
N GLU A 34 -8.22 15.16 -8.92
CA GLU A 34 -7.13 16.08 -9.27
C GLU A 34 -5.79 15.58 -8.73
N GLU A 35 -5.76 15.06 -7.50
CA GLU A 35 -4.56 14.48 -6.88
C GLU A 35 -4.12 13.21 -7.62
N GLU A 36 -5.07 12.34 -7.99
CA GLU A 36 -4.80 11.17 -8.83
C GLU A 36 -4.18 11.57 -10.16
N GLN A 37 -4.76 12.56 -10.85
CA GLN A 37 -4.23 13.06 -12.12
C GLN A 37 -2.80 13.60 -11.96
N GLN A 38 -2.55 14.41 -10.94
CA GLN A 38 -1.22 14.96 -10.67
C GLN A 38 -0.19 13.86 -10.38
N ILE A 39 -0.55 12.84 -9.59
CA ILE A 39 0.33 11.71 -9.29
C ILE A 39 0.60 10.90 -10.56
N LEU A 40 -0.42 10.57 -11.35
CA LEU A 40 -0.27 9.84 -12.62
C LEU A 40 0.65 10.58 -13.59
N GLU A 41 0.50 11.90 -13.73
CA GLU A 41 1.40 12.71 -14.57
C GLU A 41 2.86 12.63 -14.10
N LYS A 42 3.12 12.62 -12.79
CA LYS A 42 4.47 12.48 -12.23
C LYS A 42 5.05 11.09 -12.45
N VAL A 43 4.22 10.05 -12.31
CA VAL A 43 4.60 8.65 -12.57
C VAL A 43 5.02 8.47 -14.03
N GLU A 44 4.24 9.01 -14.98
CA GLU A 44 4.53 8.89 -16.41
C GLU A 44 5.74 9.72 -16.85
N ARG A 45 5.90 10.94 -16.30
CA ARG A 45 7.05 11.81 -16.59
C ARG A 45 8.35 11.35 -15.92
N ALA A 46 8.32 10.33 -15.05
CA ALA A 46 9.52 9.79 -14.44
C ALA A 46 10.53 9.34 -15.51
N PRO A 47 11.85 9.55 -15.31
CA PRO A 47 12.85 9.14 -16.28
C PRO A 47 12.72 7.65 -16.64
N LYS A 48 12.90 7.28 -17.91
CA LYS A 48 12.77 5.88 -18.38
C LYS A 48 13.63 4.89 -17.56
N ALA A 49 14.79 5.32 -17.06
CA ALA A 49 15.67 4.52 -16.22
C ALA A 49 15.07 4.15 -14.85
N ARG A 50 14.02 4.85 -14.38
CA ARG A 50 13.27 4.49 -13.17
C ARG A 50 12.34 3.30 -13.40
N TRP A 51 11.98 3.02 -14.65
CA TRP A 51 11.12 1.90 -14.99
C TRP A 51 11.95 0.64 -15.18
N ARG A 52 11.72 -0.34 -14.31
CA ARG A 52 12.17 -1.71 -14.51
C ARG A 52 11.06 -2.50 -15.19
N GLN A 53 11.33 -2.96 -16.41
CA GLN A 53 10.45 -3.88 -17.11
C GLN A 53 10.54 -5.28 -16.49
N LEU A 54 9.39 -5.86 -16.20
CA LEU A 54 9.20 -7.27 -15.84
C LEU A 54 8.43 -7.96 -16.97
N THR A 55 8.20 -9.27 -16.85
CA THR A 55 7.64 -10.11 -17.93
C THR A 55 6.38 -9.52 -18.57
N HIS A 56 5.44 -9.01 -17.76
CA HIS A 56 4.17 -8.45 -18.26
C HIS A 56 3.78 -7.12 -17.62
N ARG A 57 4.64 -6.56 -16.77
CA ARG A 57 4.37 -5.34 -16.01
C ARG A 57 5.64 -4.54 -15.85
N ARG A 58 5.55 -3.31 -15.38
CA ARG A 58 6.73 -2.52 -15.02
C ARG A 58 6.58 -1.93 -13.63
N LEU A 59 7.72 -1.63 -13.02
CA LEU A 59 7.75 -1.01 -11.70
C LEU A 59 8.76 0.13 -11.62
N GLN A 60 8.51 1.05 -10.69
CA GLN A 60 9.48 2.01 -10.18
C GLN A 60 9.73 1.74 -8.70
N THR A 61 10.95 2.00 -8.25
CA THR A 61 11.33 1.92 -6.84
C THR A 61 11.81 3.29 -6.34
N TRP A 62 11.23 3.77 -5.24
CA TRP A 62 11.54 5.06 -4.63
C TRP A 62 11.89 4.92 -3.13
N PRO A 63 12.91 5.63 -2.63
CA PRO A 63 13.83 6.48 -3.40
C PRO A 63 14.84 5.67 -4.23
N SER A 64 15.10 4.41 -3.86
CA SER A 64 16.00 3.48 -4.54
C SER A 64 15.70 2.01 -4.22
N ASP A 65 16.31 1.10 -4.97
CA ASP A 65 16.29 -0.33 -4.67
C ASP A 65 16.97 -0.66 -3.33
N LEU A 66 16.47 -1.69 -2.66
CA LEU A 66 17.09 -2.20 -1.45
C LEU A 66 18.33 -3.02 -1.79
N VAL A 67 19.42 -2.80 -1.03
CA VAL A 67 20.63 -3.62 -1.11
C VAL A 67 20.68 -4.51 0.12
N LYS A 68 20.54 -5.83 -0.06
CA LYS A 68 20.52 -6.81 1.05
C LYS A 68 19.54 -6.41 2.17
N ASN A 69 18.28 -6.14 1.79
CA ASN A 69 17.21 -5.68 2.69
C ASN A 69 17.50 -4.37 3.45
N THR A 70 18.39 -3.53 2.89
CA THR A 70 18.76 -2.23 3.47
C THR A 70 18.49 -1.13 2.47
N LEU A 71 17.76 -0.10 2.91
CA LEU A 71 17.60 1.14 2.15
C LEU A 71 18.86 1.99 2.30
N LEU A 72 19.44 2.43 1.18
CA LEU A 72 20.56 3.35 1.21
C LEU A 72 20.02 4.78 1.35
N ASP A 73 20.35 5.43 2.46
CA ASP A 73 20.00 6.81 2.75
C ASP A 73 20.88 7.72 1.90
N GLY A 74 20.42 7.95 0.67
CA GLY A 74 21.08 8.77 -0.34
C GLY A 74 20.23 9.93 -0.85
N GLN A 75 18.89 9.77 -0.87
CA GLN A 75 17.93 10.81 -1.23
C GLN A 75 16.58 10.57 -0.54
N PRO A 76 15.86 11.64 -0.14
CA PRO A 76 14.49 11.54 0.37
C PRO A 76 13.51 11.08 -0.71
N LEU A 77 12.29 10.73 -0.30
CA LEU A 77 11.20 10.57 -1.25
C LEU A 77 10.91 11.93 -1.91
N PRO A 78 10.56 11.96 -3.21
CA PRO A 78 10.05 13.18 -3.85
C PRO A 78 8.79 13.69 -3.16
N ASP A 79 8.62 15.02 -3.08
CA ASP A 79 7.47 15.65 -2.42
C ASP A 79 6.11 15.15 -2.90
N TRP A 80 5.96 14.82 -4.19
CA TRP A 80 4.71 14.30 -4.75
C TRP A 80 4.36 12.85 -4.33
N LEU A 81 5.32 12.14 -3.74
CA LEU A 81 5.10 10.87 -3.04
C LEU A 81 4.92 11.08 -1.53
N GLU A 82 5.28 12.24 -0.99
CA GLU A 82 5.00 12.57 0.41
C GLU A 82 3.60 13.17 0.58
N GLU A 83 3.28 14.18 -0.23
CA GLU A 83 2.01 14.89 -0.19
C GLU A 83 1.10 14.50 -1.36
N PRO A 84 -0.20 14.24 -1.11
CA PRO A 84 -0.87 14.26 0.20
C PRO A 84 -0.75 12.93 0.97
N VAL A 85 -0.20 11.87 0.35
CA VAL A 85 -0.42 10.49 0.80
C VAL A 85 0.18 10.20 2.18
N ILE A 86 1.47 10.47 2.40
CA ILE A 86 2.12 10.18 3.68
C ILE A 86 1.51 11.04 4.78
N SER A 87 1.28 12.34 4.53
CA SER A 87 0.67 13.22 5.52
C SER A 87 -0.71 12.75 5.96
N ARG A 88 -1.52 12.21 5.04
CA ARG A 88 -2.81 11.57 5.38
C ARG A 88 -2.67 10.25 6.12
N LEU A 89 -1.72 9.40 5.73
CA LEU A 89 -1.43 8.15 6.46
C LEU A 89 -1.03 8.40 7.91
N LEU A 90 -0.37 9.53 8.19
CA LEU A 90 0.06 9.92 9.53
C LEU A 90 -1.00 10.73 10.30
N SER A 91 -2.01 11.28 9.63
CA SER A 91 -3.07 12.06 10.28
C SER A 91 -4.27 11.24 10.73
N VAL A 92 -4.55 10.10 10.08
CA VAL A 92 -5.66 9.21 10.45
C VAL A 92 -5.23 8.27 11.57
N PRO A 93 -5.82 8.36 12.78
CA PRO A 93 -5.48 7.46 13.88
C PRO A 93 -6.05 6.06 13.64
N VAL A 94 -5.45 5.04 14.27
CA VAL A 94 -5.97 3.67 14.17
C VAL A 94 -7.37 3.58 14.80
N SER A 95 -7.53 4.08 16.03
CA SER A 95 -8.81 4.11 16.77
C SER A 95 -9.17 5.53 17.21
N SER A 96 -10.47 5.82 17.25
CA SER A 96 -11.04 7.11 17.66
C SER A 96 -11.08 7.31 19.19
N SER A 97 -10.94 6.24 19.99
CA SER A 97 -11.06 6.35 21.44
C SER A 97 -9.82 6.95 22.09
N LEU A 98 -9.96 8.12 22.74
CA LEU A 98 -9.21 8.41 23.95
C LEU A 98 -9.75 7.44 25.01
N SER A 99 -9.10 6.30 25.24
CA SER A 99 -9.52 5.43 26.33
C SER A 99 -9.28 6.17 27.65
N GLY A 100 -10.33 6.77 28.20
CA GLY A 100 -10.37 7.24 29.58
C GLY A 100 -10.12 6.05 30.48
N SER A 101 -8.86 5.87 30.86
CA SER A 101 -8.45 4.90 31.88
C SER A 101 -7.98 5.75 33.05
N SER A 102 -8.79 5.78 34.10
CA SER A 102 -8.54 6.49 35.35
C SER A 102 -7.52 5.77 36.24
N ASP A 103 -6.44 5.24 35.66
CA ASP A 103 -5.35 4.62 36.41
C ASP A 103 -4.03 4.87 35.68
N GLY A 104 -3.24 5.81 36.20
CA GLY A 104 -1.75 5.86 36.20
C GLY A 104 -0.94 5.71 34.92
N ASP A 105 -1.52 5.32 33.79
CA ASP A 105 -0.81 4.93 32.58
C ASP A 105 -0.75 6.09 31.59
N LYS A 106 0.48 6.42 31.21
CA LYS A 106 0.87 7.40 30.18
C LYS A 106 -0.20 7.52 29.10
N GLU A 107 -0.69 8.74 28.86
CA GLU A 107 -1.60 9.09 27.77
C GLU A 107 -1.34 8.22 26.54
N LYS A 108 -2.24 7.26 26.26
CA LYS A 108 -2.23 6.53 24.98
C LYS A 108 -2.67 7.53 23.92
N LYS A 109 -1.72 8.31 23.43
CA LYS A 109 -1.89 9.25 22.32
C LYS A 109 -2.55 8.49 21.17
N GLN A 110 -3.50 9.13 20.49
CA GLN A 110 -4.01 8.60 19.22
C GLN A 110 -2.81 8.38 18.28
N GLN A 111 -2.60 7.13 17.89
CA GLN A 111 -1.45 6.72 17.08
C GLN A 111 -1.93 6.35 15.68
N HIS A 112 -1.24 6.87 14.67
CA HIS A 112 -1.38 6.44 13.28
C HIS A 112 -0.75 5.06 13.06
N ILE A 113 -1.01 4.44 11.91
CA ILE A 113 -0.65 3.04 11.67
C ILE A 113 0.87 2.76 11.74
N PHE A 114 1.71 3.74 11.38
CA PHE A 114 3.17 3.62 11.45
C PHE A 114 3.79 4.02 12.80
N ALA A 115 3.02 4.32 13.85
CA ALA A 115 3.57 4.89 15.09
C ALA A 115 4.62 3.99 15.78
N ASN A 116 4.52 2.67 15.57
CA ASN A 116 5.45 1.67 16.11
C ASN A 116 6.49 1.18 15.08
N SER A 117 6.55 1.80 13.90
CA SER A 117 7.57 1.50 12.91
C SER A 117 8.89 2.19 13.26
N PRO A 118 10.06 1.67 12.83
CA PRO A 118 11.37 2.24 13.20
C PRO A 118 11.53 3.73 12.90
N HIS A 119 10.86 4.23 11.85
CA HIS A 119 10.94 5.63 11.43
C HIS A 119 9.66 6.41 11.70
N GLY A 120 8.61 5.77 12.24
CA GLY A 120 7.30 6.41 12.47
C GLY A 120 6.53 6.76 11.19
N ARG A 121 7.02 6.36 10.00
CA ARG A 121 6.44 6.70 8.69
C ARG A 121 6.96 5.77 7.59
N PRO A 122 6.27 5.69 6.44
CA PRO A 122 6.84 5.09 5.24
C PRO A 122 8.09 5.84 4.79
N ASN A 123 9.09 5.09 4.33
CA ASN A 123 10.32 5.61 3.73
C ASN A 123 10.63 4.99 2.36
N HIS A 124 9.75 4.12 1.86
CA HIS A 124 9.92 3.39 0.60
C HIS A 124 8.58 3.25 -0.12
N VAL A 125 8.60 3.47 -1.43
CA VAL A 125 7.43 3.37 -2.30
C VAL A 125 7.76 2.52 -3.52
N LEU A 126 6.94 1.50 -3.78
CA LEU A 126 6.91 0.81 -5.07
C LEU A 126 5.74 1.30 -5.90
N ILE A 127 6.01 1.65 -7.15
CA ILE A 127 4.99 2.01 -8.12
C ILE A 127 4.89 0.89 -9.14
N ASN A 128 3.74 0.23 -9.23
CA ASN A 128 3.54 -0.86 -10.20
C ASN A 128 2.44 -0.49 -11.18
N GLU A 129 2.68 -0.73 -12.46
CA GLU A 129 1.67 -0.61 -13.51
C GLU A 129 1.15 -1.99 -13.93
N TYR A 130 -0.16 -2.10 -14.05
CA TYR A 130 -0.88 -3.29 -14.47
C TYR A 130 -1.84 -2.94 -15.62
N PRO A 131 -1.43 -3.17 -16.89
CA PRO A 131 -2.36 -3.20 -18.01
C PRO A 131 -3.34 -4.38 -17.88
N PRO A 132 -4.46 -4.39 -18.64
CA PRO A 132 -5.34 -5.56 -18.73
C PRO A 132 -4.56 -6.82 -19.14
N ASN A 133 -4.97 -7.99 -18.62
CA ASN A 133 -4.30 -9.28 -18.82
C ASN A 133 -2.91 -9.41 -18.17
N THR A 134 -2.60 -8.53 -17.22
CA THR A 134 -1.34 -8.58 -16.47
C THR A 134 -1.62 -8.75 -14.98
N GLY A 135 -0.64 -9.27 -14.26
CA GLY A 135 -0.83 -9.65 -12.88
C GLY A 135 0.49 -9.91 -12.16
N ILE A 136 0.36 -10.44 -10.95
CA ILE A 136 1.48 -10.88 -10.13
C ILE A 136 1.04 -12.11 -9.35
N MET A 137 1.86 -13.17 -9.40
CA MET A 137 1.58 -14.40 -8.67
C MET A 137 1.48 -14.14 -7.16
N PRO A 138 0.75 -14.99 -6.41
CA PRO A 138 0.69 -14.89 -4.96
C PRO A 138 2.09 -14.81 -4.32
N HIS A 139 2.33 -13.76 -3.54
CA HIS A 139 3.62 -13.51 -2.88
C HIS A 139 3.43 -12.79 -1.54
N LYS A 140 4.52 -12.66 -0.79
CA LYS A 140 4.63 -11.83 0.42
C LYS A 140 5.57 -10.65 0.14
N ASP A 141 5.41 -9.55 0.87
CA ASP A 141 6.28 -8.36 0.75
C ASP A 141 7.74 -8.62 1.17
N GLY A 142 7.96 -9.61 2.05
CA GLY A 142 9.29 -10.02 2.51
C GLY A 142 9.78 -9.26 3.74
N ALA A 143 10.72 -9.86 4.48
CA ALA A 143 11.12 -9.43 5.82
C ALA A 143 11.94 -8.11 5.92
N ALA A 144 12.04 -7.33 4.84
CA ALA A 144 12.78 -6.07 4.84
C ALA A 144 11.97 -4.90 5.47
N TYR A 145 10.66 -5.06 5.62
CA TYR A 145 9.75 -3.99 6.00
C TYR A 145 9.12 -4.23 7.38
N HIS A 146 8.72 -3.14 8.04
CA HIS A 146 7.76 -3.19 9.13
C HIS A 146 6.43 -3.79 8.60
N PRO A 147 5.71 -4.62 9.39
CA PRO A 147 4.52 -5.36 8.93
C PRO A 147 3.27 -4.48 8.79
N VAL A 148 3.40 -3.40 8.02
CA VAL A 148 2.35 -2.48 7.60
C VAL A 148 2.60 -2.13 6.14
N VAL A 149 1.59 -2.34 5.31
CA VAL A 149 1.62 -2.04 3.88
C VAL A 149 0.43 -1.16 3.56
N CYS A 150 0.67 0.01 2.98
CA CYS A 150 -0.36 0.93 2.54
C CYS A 150 -0.30 1.04 1.01
N THR A 151 -1.34 0.60 0.31
CA THR A 151 -1.41 0.63 -1.15
C THR A 151 -2.48 1.62 -1.60
N VAL A 152 -2.06 2.67 -2.31
CA VAL A 152 -2.97 3.59 -3.01
C VAL A 152 -3.14 3.11 -4.44
N SER A 153 -4.38 2.94 -4.88
CA SER A 153 -4.74 2.47 -6.22
C SER A 153 -5.13 3.63 -7.12
N LEU A 154 -4.64 3.66 -8.37
CA LEU A 154 -4.90 4.75 -9.32
C LEU A 154 -5.34 4.22 -10.69
N GLY A 155 -6.10 5.02 -11.42
CA GLY A 155 -6.44 4.84 -12.84
C GLY A 155 -7.58 3.85 -13.09
N SER A 156 -7.48 2.61 -12.59
CA SER A 156 -8.51 1.59 -12.81
C SER A 156 -8.61 0.60 -11.65
N SER A 157 -9.77 -0.04 -11.51
CA SER A 157 -10.06 -1.05 -10.49
C SER A 157 -9.60 -2.45 -10.87
N LEU A 158 -9.21 -3.24 -9.86
CA LEU A 158 -9.02 -4.69 -9.99
C LEU A 158 -9.25 -5.41 -8.65
N CYS A 159 -9.44 -6.72 -8.69
CA CYS A 159 -9.41 -7.56 -7.48
C CYS A 159 -7.97 -7.95 -7.11
N LEU A 160 -7.61 -7.68 -5.85
CA LEU A 160 -6.49 -8.30 -5.17
C LEU A 160 -6.98 -9.59 -4.51
N ASN A 161 -6.32 -10.70 -4.84
CA ASN A 161 -6.61 -12.01 -4.29
C ASN A 161 -5.71 -12.28 -3.08
N ILE A 162 -6.31 -12.74 -1.98
CA ILE A 162 -5.60 -13.16 -0.76
C ILE A 162 -5.65 -14.68 -0.66
N HIS A 163 -4.48 -15.30 -0.57
CA HIS A 163 -4.30 -16.74 -0.48
C HIS A 163 -3.68 -17.13 0.87
N LYS A 164 -4.00 -18.33 1.32
CA LYS A 164 -3.35 -18.97 2.48
C LYS A 164 -2.62 -20.21 2.00
N ALA A 165 -1.36 -20.37 2.39
CA ALA A 165 -0.64 -21.61 2.14
C ALA A 165 -1.22 -22.74 3.01
N LYS A 166 -1.30 -23.94 2.43
CA LYS A 166 -1.56 -25.18 3.15
C LYS A 166 -0.36 -25.54 4.03
N GLU A 167 -0.56 -26.49 4.94
CA GLU A 167 0.50 -26.99 5.83
C GLU A 167 1.71 -27.55 5.06
N ASP A 168 1.48 -28.13 3.89
CA ASP A 168 2.52 -28.64 2.98
C ASP A 168 3.19 -27.54 2.12
N GLY A 169 2.77 -26.28 2.28
CA GLY A 169 3.26 -25.13 1.54
C GLY A 169 2.60 -24.91 0.17
N ALA A 170 1.70 -25.79 -0.28
CA ALA A 170 0.96 -25.59 -1.52
C ALA A 170 -0.09 -24.47 -1.38
N LEU A 171 -0.40 -23.79 -2.48
CA LEU A 171 -1.48 -22.81 -2.55
C LEU A 171 -2.71 -23.44 -3.19
N ASP A 172 -3.89 -23.16 -2.64
CA ASP A 172 -5.14 -23.37 -3.36
C ASP A 172 -5.22 -22.43 -4.58
N SER A 173 -5.83 -22.93 -5.66
CA SER A 173 -6.08 -22.14 -6.86
C SER A 173 -7.03 -20.99 -6.57
N GLU A 174 -8.01 -21.22 -5.70
CA GLU A 174 -8.99 -20.21 -5.30
C GLU A 174 -8.44 -19.36 -4.15
N PRO A 175 -8.60 -18.03 -4.20
CA PRO A 175 -8.27 -17.18 -3.07
C PRO A 175 -9.25 -17.40 -1.93
N VAL A 176 -8.77 -17.20 -0.70
CA VAL A 176 -9.60 -17.20 0.50
C VAL A 176 -10.46 -15.94 0.56
N TRP A 177 -9.93 -14.82 0.05
CA TRP A 177 -10.66 -13.56 -0.06
C TRP A 177 -10.26 -12.78 -1.30
N ARG A 178 -11.20 -11.98 -1.81
CA ARG A 178 -10.94 -10.99 -2.86
C ARG A 178 -11.23 -9.61 -2.30
N ILE A 179 -10.35 -8.66 -2.58
CA ILE A 179 -10.51 -7.26 -2.17
C ILE A 179 -10.53 -6.42 -3.44
N LEU A 180 -11.62 -5.72 -3.70
CA LEU A 180 -11.69 -4.81 -4.85
C LEU A 180 -10.95 -3.52 -4.52
N GLN A 181 -10.09 -3.10 -5.42
CA GLN A 181 -9.24 -1.92 -5.28
C GLN A 181 -9.71 -0.85 -6.26
N GLU A 182 -10.62 0.03 -5.84
CA GLU A 182 -11.11 1.12 -6.69
C GLU A 182 -10.01 2.16 -6.95
N PRO A 183 -10.04 2.92 -8.07
CA PRO A 183 -9.17 4.08 -8.22
C PRO A 183 -9.41 5.06 -7.07
N ARG A 184 -8.31 5.70 -6.64
CA ARG A 184 -8.21 6.63 -5.50
C ARG A 184 -8.40 6.03 -4.11
N SER A 185 -8.51 4.71 -4.03
CA SER A 185 -8.64 4.01 -2.75
C SER A 185 -7.31 3.76 -2.07
N LEU A 186 -7.37 3.64 -0.75
CA LEU A 186 -6.29 3.12 0.10
C LEU A 186 -6.70 1.76 0.68
N LEU A 187 -5.85 0.76 0.47
CA LEU A 187 -5.85 -0.49 1.24
C LEU A 187 -4.67 -0.49 2.21
N ILE A 188 -4.95 -0.78 3.48
CA ILE A 188 -3.93 -1.04 4.49
C ILE A 188 -4.02 -2.52 4.88
N THR A 189 -2.89 -3.23 4.87
CA THR A 189 -2.77 -4.58 5.44
C THR A 189 -1.62 -4.62 6.46
N THR A 190 -1.83 -5.33 7.57
CA THR A 190 -0.88 -5.43 8.67
C THR A 190 -0.86 -6.85 9.27
N ALA A 191 -0.01 -7.08 10.27
CA ALA A 191 -0.02 -8.26 11.13
C ALA A 191 -0.13 -9.59 10.34
N ASP A 192 -1.11 -10.44 10.65
CA ASP A 192 -1.26 -11.76 10.04
C ASP A 192 -1.40 -11.70 8.50
N LEU A 193 -2.10 -10.70 7.97
CA LEU A 193 -2.22 -10.53 6.51
C LEU A 193 -0.87 -10.22 5.84
N TYR A 194 0.08 -9.65 6.59
CA TYR A 194 1.44 -9.43 6.12
C TYR A 194 2.33 -10.68 6.28
N THR A 195 2.22 -11.39 7.40
CA THR A 195 3.15 -12.50 7.72
C THR A 195 2.69 -13.86 7.23
N GLU A 196 1.38 -14.15 7.28
CA GLU A 196 0.85 -15.51 7.06
C GLU A 196 0.23 -15.68 5.68
N TYR A 197 -0.37 -14.63 5.13
CA TYR A 197 -1.08 -14.67 3.85
C TYR A 197 -0.20 -14.24 2.69
N LEU A 198 -0.60 -14.64 1.49
CA LEU A 198 -0.02 -14.21 0.23
C LEU A 198 -1.04 -13.38 -0.52
N HIS A 199 -0.59 -12.44 -1.33
CA HIS A 199 -1.48 -11.66 -2.19
C HIS A 199 -1.03 -11.71 -3.65
N GLY A 200 -1.99 -11.66 -4.56
CA GLY A 200 -1.77 -11.77 -5.99
C GLY A 200 -2.83 -11.03 -6.80
N ILE A 201 -2.53 -10.83 -8.08
CA ILE A 201 -3.45 -10.26 -9.07
C ILE A 201 -3.43 -11.20 -10.26
N ASP A 202 -4.59 -11.75 -10.62
CA ASP A 202 -4.70 -12.63 -11.78
C ASP A 202 -4.51 -11.86 -13.10
N PRO A 203 -3.88 -12.46 -14.12
CA PRO A 203 -3.64 -11.83 -15.42
C PRO A 203 -4.89 -11.88 -16.32
N VAL A 204 -5.98 -11.25 -15.87
CA VAL A 204 -7.26 -11.17 -16.60
C VAL A 204 -7.58 -9.73 -17.02
N SER A 205 -8.42 -9.56 -18.03
CA SER A 205 -8.98 -8.26 -18.41
C SER A 205 -10.25 -7.89 -17.66
N THR A 206 -10.94 -8.86 -17.08
CA THR A 206 -12.24 -8.67 -16.42
C THR A 206 -12.28 -9.53 -15.17
N ASP A 207 -12.58 -8.91 -14.02
CA ASP A 207 -12.96 -9.64 -12.83
C ASP A 207 -14.42 -10.08 -12.97
N VAL A 208 -14.72 -11.33 -12.64
CA VAL A 208 -16.07 -11.92 -12.70
C VAL A 208 -16.55 -12.35 -11.32
N ASN A 209 -17.82 -12.74 -11.21
CA ASN A 209 -18.48 -13.12 -9.96
C ASN A 209 -18.32 -12.05 -8.87
N MET A 210 -18.49 -10.78 -9.24
CA MET A 210 -18.45 -9.65 -8.31
C MET A 210 -19.76 -9.56 -7.52
N SER A 211 -19.72 -9.74 -6.21
CA SER A 211 -20.86 -9.50 -5.33
C SER A 211 -20.41 -9.24 -3.89
N GLU A 212 -21.36 -8.85 -3.04
CA GLU A 212 -21.15 -8.70 -1.60
C GLU A 212 -20.63 -10.00 -0.94
N GLN A 213 -20.99 -11.17 -1.47
CA GLN A 213 -20.58 -12.46 -0.93
C GLN A 213 -19.16 -12.86 -1.35
N THR A 214 -18.63 -12.30 -2.45
CA THR A 214 -17.34 -12.71 -3.02
C THR A 214 -16.24 -11.67 -2.84
N VAL A 215 -16.59 -10.43 -2.48
CA VAL A 215 -15.66 -9.31 -2.30
C VAL A 215 -15.69 -8.82 -0.85
N ALA A 216 -14.58 -9.00 -0.15
CA ALA A 216 -14.49 -8.81 1.30
C ALA A 216 -14.78 -7.37 1.76
N ASN A 217 -14.49 -6.37 0.93
CA ASN A 217 -14.67 -4.95 1.24
C ASN A 217 -15.91 -4.33 0.58
N TRP A 218 -16.89 -5.12 0.14
CA TRP A 218 -18.05 -4.63 -0.63
C TRP A 218 -18.79 -3.47 0.05
N GLY A 219 -19.06 -3.58 1.35
CA GLY A 219 -19.73 -2.54 2.13
C GLY A 219 -18.91 -1.25 2.34
N LEU A 220 -17.65 -1.23 1.90
CA LEU A 220 -16.75 -0.07 1.98
C LEU A 220 -16.43 0.53 0.60
N LEU A 221 -16.99 -0.01 -0.48
CA LEU A 221 -16.79 0.53 -1.83
C LEU A 221 -17.51 1.87 -1.98
N ARG A 222 -16.98 2.73 -2.87
CA ARG A 222 -17.59 4.04 -3.16
C ARG A 222 -18.96 3.85 -3.83
N GLU A 223 -19.01 3.00 -4.85
CA GLU A 223 -20.20 2.82 -5.68
C GLU A 223 -20.36 1.34 -6.08
N PRO A 224 -20.86 0.46 -5.17
CA PRO A 224 -21.02 -0.97 -5.46
C PRO A 224 -21.91 -1.28 -6.67
N SER A 225 -22.83 -0.38 -7.02
CA SER A 225 -23.75 -0.51 -8.15
C SER A 225 -23.04 -0.64 -9.50
N LEU A 226 -21.79 -0.15 -9.62
CA LEU A 226 -20.98 -0.32 -10.83
C LEU A 226 -20.64 -1.80 -11.12
N TYR A 227 -20.80 -2.68 -10.13
CA TYR A 227 -20.39 -4.09 -10.19
C TYR A 227 -21.57 -5.06 -10.07
N GLU A 228 -22.81 -4.56 -10.04
CA GLU A 228 -24.03 -5.38 -9.84
C GLU A 228 -24.29 -6.40 -10.96
N ASN A 229 -23.74 -6.17 -12.16
CA ASN A 229 -23.77 -7.14 -13.24
C ASN A 229 -22.80 -8.32 -13.03
N GLY A 230 -22.10 -8.36 -11.90
CA GLY A 230 -21.14 -9.39 -11.55
C GLY A 230 -19.76 -9.24 -12.18
N GLN A 231 -19.45 -8.08 -12.80
CA GLN A 231 -18.21 -7.88 -13.55
C GLN A 231 -17.52 -6.54 -13.22
N ASN A 232 -16.19 -6.54 -13.26
CA ASN A 232 -15.36 -5.33 -13.27
C ASN A 232 -14.39 -5.38 -14.46
N GLN A 233 -14.62 -4.52 -15.46
CA GLN A 233 -13.75 -4.40 -16.63
C GLN A 233 -12.49 -3.61 -16.26
N ARG A 234 -11.32 -4.22 -16.38
CA ARG A 234 -10.05 -3.59 -16.03
C ARG A 234 -9.54 -2.69 -17.15
N GLY A 235 -9.02 -1.54 -16.77
CA GLY A 235 -8.15 -0.67 -17.57
C GLY A 235 -6.70 -0.76 -17.11
N VAL A 236 -5.89 0.26 -17.42
CA VAL A 236 -4.53 0.37 -16.88
C VAL A 236 -4.61 0.88 -15.44
N ARG A 237 -4.14 0.07 -14.49
CA ARG A 237 -4.05 0.45 -13.08
C ARG A 237 -2.61 0.74 -12.68
N PHE A 238 -2.43 1.77 -11.86
CA PHE A 238 -1.21 1.96 -11.10
C PHE A 238 -1.46 1.71 -9.62
N SER A 239 -0.42 1.27 -8.90
CA SER A 239 -0.44 1.17 -7.44
C SER A 239 0.80 1.80 -6.86
N LEU A 240 0.64 2.58 -5.80
CA LEU A 240 1.72 3.13 -4.99
C LEU A 240 1.69 2.41 -3.64
N THR A 241 2.68 1.56 -3.40
CA THR A 241 2.78 0.74 -2.19
C THR A 241 3.82 1.34 -1.25
N TYR A 242 3.33 1.95 -0.16
CA TYR A 242 4.09 2.63 0.89
C TYR A 242 4.42 1.68 2.04
N ARG A 243 5.70 1.62 2.39
CA ARG A 243 6.23 0.77 3.48
C ARG A 243 7.34 1.46 4.24
N ASP A 244 7.62 0.99 5.44
CA ASP A 244 8.79 1.39 6.23
C ASP A 244 9.85 0.28 6.19
N VAL A 245 10.98 0.53 5.54
CA VAL A 245 12.14 -0.37 5.53
C VAL A 245 12.82 -0.34 6.89
N LEU A 246 13.02 -1.53 7.48
CA LEU A 246 13.56 -1.67 8.83
C LEU A 246 15.00 -1.16 8.97
N LYS A 247 15.83 -1.39 7.94
CA LYS A 247 17.26 -1.07 7.95
C LYS A 247 17.57 0.04 6.96
N VAL A 248 18.09 1.15 7.47
CA VAL A 248 18.54 2.29 6.67
C VAL A 248 20.03 2.50 6.92
N SER A 249 20.81 2.62 5.84
CA SER A 249 22.26 2.84 5.90
C SER A 249 22.64 4.17 5.26
N LYS A 250 23.29 5.04 6.03
CA LYS A 250 23.89 6.29 5.53
C LYS A 250 25.11 5.99 4.68
N LEU A 251 25.02 6.22 3.38
CA LEU A 251 26.19 6.12 2.50
C LEU A 251 27.03 7.40 2.69
N GLY A 252 27.88 7.45 3.73
CA GLY A 252 28.72 8.63 3.96
C GLY A 252 29.55 8.76 5.25
N SER A 253 29.38 7.90 6.27
CA SER A 253 30.08 8.09 7.55
C SER A 253 31.30 7.17 7.78
N LYS A 254 31.72 6.37 6.79
CA LYS A 254 32.85 5.42 6.92
C LYS A 254 34.04 5.65 5.98
N LEU A 255 34.13 6.81 5.34
CA LEU A 255 35.39 7.28 4.73
C LEU A 255 35.95 8.41 5.59
N GLY A 256 36.52 8.04 6.75
CA GLY A 256 37.40 8.94 7.49
C GLY A 256 38.66 9.26 6.66
N PRO A 257 39.33 10.40 6.91
CA PRO A 257 40.43 10.84 6.07
C PRO A 257 41.61 9.87 6.20
N MET A 258 41.80 9.04 5.18
CA MET A 258 43.05 8.31 4.97
C MET A 258 44.07 9.29 4.36
N PHE A 259 44.40 10.36 5.12
CA PHE A 259 45.47 11.29 4.76
C PHE A 259 46.53 11.30 5.85
N ASN A 260 47.75 11.02 5.41
CA ASN A 260 49.05 11.31 6.02
C ASN A 260 49.42 10.57 7.30
N ARG A 261 50.08 9.41 7.11
CA ARG A 261 51.25 9.06 7.93
C ARG A 261 52.46 8.81 7.02
N ARG A 262 53.34 9.80 6.97
CA ARG A 262 54.79 9.63 6.77
C ARG A 262 55.49 10.63 7.69
N PRO A 263 56.47 10.18 8.47
CA PRO A 263 57.81 10.73 8.45
C PRO A 263 58.66 9.92 7.45
#